data_AF-A0A7S1ZXV4-F1
#
_entry.id   AF-A0A7S1ZXV4-F1
#
_cell.length_a   1.000
_cell.length_b   1.000
_cell.length_c   1.000
_cell.angle_alpha   90.00
_cell.angle_beta   90.00
_cell.angle_gamma   90.00
#
_symmetry.space_group_name_H-M   'P 1'
#
loop_
_entity.id
_entity.type
_entity.pdbx_description
1 polymer ?
#
loop_
_entity_poly.entity_id
_entity_poly.type
_entity_poly.pdbx_seq_one_letter_code
_entity_poly.pdbx_strand_id
1 'polypeptide(L)'
;IKHGRIAMFAFVGYIVQSNVVFPWSQTLAGAPHPSPDLSPEAQWDAVPLGAKWQIFAVISMLELWDECGGGGQRAHYMRGGQPGKYPSFAPFRDAVHPVLDLYDPFGFNKNMSEETKERRLVAELNNGRAAMIGIFGFLCADTVPGSVPALSGIATPYSGDPMVPFEGQFSYFS
;
A
#
# COMPACT_ATOMS: atom_id res chain seq x y z
N ILE A 1 -13.61 0.32 1.77
CA ILE A 1 -12.66 1.19 2.51
C ILE A 1 -11.24 0.67 2.38
N LYS A 2 -10.91 -0.54 2.88
CA LYS A 2 -9.56 -1.13 2.77
C LYS A 2 -8.97 -1.08 1.35
N HIS A 3 -9.68 -1.63 0.36
CA HIS A 3 -9.30 -1.54 -1.07
C HIS A 3 -9.04 -0.11 -1.56
N GLY A 4 -9.92 0.84 -1.22
CA GLY A 4 -9.77 2.24 -1.65
C GLY A 4 -8.55 2.92 -1.03
N ARG A 5 -8.22 2.63 0.24
CA ARG A 5 -7.01 3.15 0.90
C ARG A 5 -5.74 2.62 0.24
N ILE A 6 -5.69 1.31 0.00
CA ILE A 6 -4.58 0.67 -0.68
C ILE A 6 -4.44 1.23 -2.10
N ALA A 7 -5.55 1.42 -2.83
CA ALA A 7 -5.52 1.98 -4.18
C ALA A 7 -5.02 3.44 -4.20
N MET A 8 -5.46 4.29 -3.27
CA MET A 8 -4.95 5.66 -3.15
C MET A 8 -3.44 5.68 -2.85
N PHE A 9 -2.98 4.83 -1.93
CA PHE A 9 -1.56 4.71 -1.60
C PHE A 9 -0.75 4.18 -2.79
N ALA A 10 -1.25 3.16 -3.48
CA ALA A 10 -0.62 2.58 -4.66
C ALA A 10 -0.52 3.59 -5.80
N PHE A 11 -1.55 4.42 -6.04
CA PHE A 11 -1.54 5.41 -7.12
C PHE A 11 -0.43 6.44 -6.93
N VAL A 12 -0.28 6.96 -5.70
CA VAL A 12 0.83 7.87 -5.38
C VAL A 12 2.18 7.16 -5.47
N GLY A 13 2.27 5.93 -4.95
CA GLY A 13 3.48 5.12 -5.02
C GLY A 13 3.95 4.85 -6.45
N TYR A 14 3.03 4.51 -7.35
CA TYR A 14 3.29 4.27 -8.77
C TYR A 14 3.88 5.51 -9.45
N ILE A 15 3.30 6.70 -9.22
CA ILE A 15 3.81 7.96 -9.76
C ILE A 15 5.23 8.22 -9.23
N VAL A 16 5.46 8.06 -7.92
CA VAL A 16 6.77 8.32 -7.34
C VAL A 16 7.82 7.35 -7.90
N GLN A 17 7.53 6.05 -7.96
CA GLN A 17 8.46 5.03 -8.47
C GLN A 17 8.78 5.19 -9.96
N SER A 18 7.84 5.71 -10.74
CA SER A 18 8.08 6.01 -12.16
C SER A 18 9.01 7.21 -12.39
N ASN A 19 9.24 8.05 -11.36
CA ASN A 19 9.99 9.31 -11.52
C ASN A 19 11.23 9.40 -10.62
N VAL A 20 11.21 8.78 -9.45
CA VAL A 20 12.20 8.96 -8.39
C VAL A 20 12.61 7.61 -7.83
N VAL A 21 13.92 7.38 -7.77
CA VAL A 21 14.52 6.22 -7.10
C VAL A 21 15.43 6.69 -5.98
N PHE A 22 15.45 5.92 -4.89
CA PHE A 22 16.28 6.22 -3.74
C PHE A 22 17.78 6.05 -4.09
N PRO A 23 18.63 7.03 -3.78
CA PRO A 23 20.02 7.06 -4.27
C PRO A 23 21.01 6.24 -3.44
N TRP A 24 20.56 5.52 -2.41
CA TRP A 24 21.42 4.73 -1.51
C TRP A 24 21.31 3.23 -1.79
N SER A 25 22.21 2.43 -1.20
CA SER A 25 22.19 0.97 -1.34
C SER A 25 20.97 0.36 -0.64
N GLN A 26 20.24 -0.49 -1.37
CA GLN A 26 19.11 -1.24 -0.85
C GLN A 26 19.55 -2.43 0.01
N THR A 27 20.68 -3.07 -0.33
CA THR A 27 21.17 -4.27 0.35
C THR A 27 22.49 -4.03 1.07
N LEU A 28 22.78 -4.85 2.09
CA LEU A 28 24.05 -4.81 2.82
C LEU A 28 25.26 -5.09 1.91
N ALA A 29 25.06 -5.83 0.81
CA ALA A 29 26.08 -6.08 -0.20
C ALA A 29 26.30 -4.89 -1.16
N GLY A 30 25.56 -3.79 -0.96
CA GLY A 30 25.72 -2.55 -1.73
C GLY A 30 24.87 -2.44 -2.98
N ALA A 31 23.94 -3.37 -3.25
CA ALA A 31 23.11 -3.30 -4.45
C ALA A 31 22.22 -2.04 -4.45
N PRO A 32 22.11 -1.33 -5.58
CA PRO A 32 21.24 -0.16 -5.70
C PRO A 32 19.76 -0.55 -5.73
N HIS A 33 18.88 0.43 -5.54
CA HIS A 33 17.45 0.25 -5.80
C HIS A 33 17.16 0.03 -7.31
N PRO A 34 16.04 -0.63 -7.67
CA PRO A 34 15.63 -0.81 -9.06
C PRO A 34 15.52 0.51 -9.83
N SER A 35 15.90 0.52 -11.11
CA SER A 35 15.90 1.73 -11.97
C SER A 35 14.50 2.28 -12.21
N PRO A 36 14.32 3.62 -12.31
CA PRO A 36 13.04 4.21 -12.71
C PRO A 36 12.69 3.95 -14.18
N ASP A 37 13.64 3.50 -15.00
CA ASP A 37 13.40 3.16 -16.42
C ASP A 37 12.54 1.89 -16.59
N LEU A 38 12.43 1.09 -15.52
CA LEU A 38 11.56 -0.07 -15.48
C LEU A 38 10.16 0.34 -15.06
N SER A 39 9.14 -0.36 -15.57
CA SER A 39 7.79 -0.20 -15.05
C SER A 39 7.77 -0.52 -13.54
N PRO A 40 6.95 0.16 -12.72
CA PRO A 40 6.87 -0.12 -11.29
C PRO A 40 6.58 -1.60 -10.96
N GLU A 41 5.88 -2.32 -11.82
CA GLU A 41 5.67 -3.77 -11.72
C GLU A 41 6.98 -4.54 -11.84
N ALA A 42 7.80 -4.24 -12.85
CA ALA A 42 9.12 -4.85 -13.01
C ALA A 42 10.09 -4.43 -11.90
N GLN A 43 9.94 -3.22 -11.33
CA GLN A 43 10.69 -2.80 -10.15
C GLN A 43 10.36 -3.67 -8.94
N TRP A 44 9.09 -4.07 -8.76
CA TRP A 44 8.69 -5.03 -7.72
C TRP A 44 9.33 -6.39 -7.92
N ASP A 45 9.41 -6.89 -9.15
CA ASP A 45 10.06 -8.17 -9.46
C ASP A 45 11.55 -8.16 -9.11
N ALA A 46 12.23 -7.03 -9.36
CA ALA A 46 13.62 -6.82 -9.03
C ALA A 46 13.91 -6.72 -7.51
N VAL A 47 12.88 -6.57 -6.66
CA VAL A 47 13.07 -6.54 -5.20
C VAL A 47 13.59 -7.91 -4.72
N PRO A 48 14.66 -7.96 -3.89
CA PRO A 48 15.16 -9.22 -3.35
C PRO A 48 14.10 -10.00 -2.56
N LEU A 49 14.10 -11.33 -2.71
CA LEU A 49 13.13 -12.24 -2.10
C LEU A 49 12.93 -12.01 -0.59
N GLY A 50 14.02 -11.86 0.16
CA GLY A 50 13.96 -11.63 1.60
C GLY A 50 13.25 -10.33 1.99
N ALA A 51 13.40 -9.27 1.17
CA ALA A 51 12.72 -7.99 1.42
C ALA A 51 11.21 -8.10 1.17
N LYS A 52 10.78 -8.84 0.13
CA LYS A 52 9.35 -9.10 -0.13
C LYS A 52 8.68 -9.80 1.06
N TRP A 53 9.32 -10.83 1.62
CA TRP A 53 8.81 -11.52 2.81
C TRP A 53 8.68 -10.61 4.03
N GLN A 54 9.65 -9.72 4.26
CA GLN A 54 9.58 -8.76 5.35
C GLN A 54 8.40 -7.80 5.18
N ILE A 55 8.16 -7.31 3.95
CA ILE A 55 7.00 -6.46 3.64
C ILE A 55 5.70 -7.19 3.96
N PHE A 56 5.52 -8.42 3.47
CA PHE A 56 4.31 -9.20 3.74
C PHE A 56 4.13 -9.54 5.22
N ALA A 57 5.22 -9.82 5.95
CA ALA A 57 5.16 -10.09 7.38
C ALA A 57 4.68 -8.86 8.16
N VAL A 58 5.21 -7.67 7.85
CA VAL A 58 4.77 -6.41 8.48
C VAL A 58 3.30 -6.12 8.17
N ILE A 59 2.89 -6.23 6.89
CA ILE A 59 1.49 -6.05 6.49
C ILE A 59 0.58 -7.01 7.27
N SER A 60 0.97 -8.28 7.38
CA SER A 60 0.20 -9.30 8.09
C SER A 60 0.03 -8.96 9.58
N MET A 61 1.07 -8.46 10.24
CA MET A 61 0.99 -8.03 11.64
C MET A 61 0.08 -6.82 11.82
N LEU A 62 0.15 -5.83 10.91
CA LEU A 62 -0.70 -4.64 10.95
C LEU A 62 -2.18 -4.97 10.73
N GLU A 63 -2.47 -5.91 9.82
CA GLU A 63 -3.82 -6.41 9.57
C GLU A 63 -4.35 -7.21 10.77
N LEU A 64 -3.52 -8.06 11.37
CA LEU A 64 -3.89 -8.80 12.59
C LEU A 64 -4.22 -7.86 13.76
N TRP A 65 -3.45 -6.77 13.91
CA TRP A 65 -3.70 -5.77 14.95
C TRP A 65 -5.06 -5.08 14.81
N ASP A 66 -5.49 -4.78 13.58
CA ASP A 66 -6.82 -4.22 13.28
C ASP A 66 -7.93 -5.20 13.67
N GLU A 67 -7.79 -6.47 13.28
CA GLU A 67 -8.77 -7.53 13.54
C GLU A 67 -8.89 -7.85 15.03
N CYS A 68 -7.79 -7.81 15.79
CA CYS A 68 -7.79 -7.95 17.24
C CYS A 68 -8.24 -6.69 18.00
N GLY A 69 -8.58 -5.60 17.29
CA GLY A 69 -9.03 -4.34 17.90
C GLY A 69 -7.99 -3.72 18.84
N GLY A 70 -6.71 -3.90 18.54
CA GLY A 70 -5.60 -3.42 19.37
C GLY A 70 -5.50 -4.11 20.73
N GLY A 71 -5.71 -5.43 20.78
CA GLY A 71 -5.73 -6.19 22.02
C GLY A 71 -7.02 -6.01 22.82
N GLY A 72 -8.16 -5.86 22.13
CA GLY A 72 -9.48 -5.72 22.75
C GLY A 72 -9.85 -4.29 23.16
N GLN A 73 -9.06 -3.28 22.80
CA GLN A 73 -9.40 -1.88 23.04
C GLN A 73 -10.63 -1.40 22.26
N ARG A 74 -10.93 -2.06 21.13
CA ARG A 74 -12.10 -1.77 20.31
C ARG A 74 -12.83 -3.06 19.93
N ALA A 75 -14.15 -2.97 19.84
CA ALA A 75 -14.97 -4.01 19.25
C ALA A 75 -14.66 -4.18 17.74
N HIS A 76 -14.56 -5.42 17.29
CA HIS A 76 -14.45 -5.76 15.88
C HIS A 76 -15.54 -5.05 15.04
N TYR A 77 -15.26 -4.69 13.79
CA TYR A 77 -16.20 -3.92 12.96
C TYR A 77 -17.55 -4.63 12.74
N MET A 78 -17.59 -5.96 12.74
CA MET A 78 -18.85 -6.74 12.70
C MET A 78 -19.60 -6.82 14.03
N ARG A 79 -19.03 -6.30 15.12
CA ARG A 79 -19.59 -6.33 16.48
C ARG A 79 -19.82 -4.93 17.04
N GLY A 80 -20.15 -3.96 16.17
CA GLY A 80 -20.45 -2.58 16.55
C GLY A 80 -19.27 -1.61 16.44
N GLY A 81 -18.09 -2.06 15.98
CA GLY A 81 -16.98 -1.18 15.64
C GLY A 81 -17.23 -0.40 14.34
N GLN A 82 -16.73 0.83 14.24
CA GLN A 82 -16.81 1.61 13.00
C GLN A 82 -15.84 1.02 11.94
N PRO A 83 -16.32 0.67 10.73
CA PRO A 83 -15.47 0.15 9.67
C PRO A 83 -14.35 1.11 9.28
N GLY A 84 -13.12 0.61 9.16
CA GLY A 84 -11.95 1.39 8.76
C GLY A 84 -11.39 2.31 9.85
N LYS A 85 -11.89 2.24 11.09
CA LYS A 85 -11.27 2.95 12.21
C LYS A 85 -10.19 2.05 12.83
N TYR A 86 -8.93 2.36 12.54
CA TYR A 86 -7.78 1.60 13.03
C TYR A 86 -7.60 1.80 14.56
N PRO A 87 -7.23 0.76 15.33
CA PRO A 87 -6.92 0.88 16.75
C PRO A 87 -5.56 1.55 16.98
N SER A 88 -5.41 2.27 18.09
CA SER A 88 -4.12 2.88 18.46
C SER A 88 -3.11 1.79 18.87
N PHE A 89 -1.83 2.06 18.69
CA PHE A 89 -0.76 1.22 19.20
C PHE A 89 -0.43 1.49 20.67
N ALA A 90 -1.19 2.32 21.39
CA ALA A 90 -0.90 2.66 22.79
C ALA A 90 -0.56 1.44 23.69
N PRO A 91 -1.29 0.30 23.67
CA PRO A 91 -0.90 -0.86 24.49
C PRO A 91 0.48 -1.43 24.15
N PHE A 92 0.81 -1.49 22.86
CA PHE A 92 2.10 -2.01 22.42
C PHE A 92 3.21 -0.98 22.65
N ARG A 93 2.92 0.30 22.44
CA ARG A 93 3.82 1.43 22.66
C ARG A 93 4.26 1.52 24.11
N ASP A 94 3.31 1.39 25.03
CA ASP A 94 3.55 1.63 26.44
C ASP A 94 4.17 0.39 27.13
N ALA A 95 4.00 -0.81 26.56
CA ALA A 95 4.47 -2.06 27.17
C ALA A 95 5.73 -2.68 26.51
N VAL A 96 5.94 -2.52 25.20
CA VAL A 96 6.95 -3.29 24.45
C VAL A 96 7.97 -2.39 23.77
N HIS A 97 7.53 -1.49 22.89
CA HIS A 97 8.44 -0.66 22.09
C HIS A 97 7.78 0.66 21.70
N PRO A 98 8.47 1.82 21.79
CA PRO A 98 7.89 3.10 21.43
C PRO A 98 7.63 3.19 19.92
N VAL A 99 6.43 2.80 19.50
CA VAL A 99 5.93 2.92 18.13
C VAL A 99 4.94 4.09 18.03
N LEU A 100 4.97 4.80 16.91
CA LEU A 100 3.99 5.82 16.59
C LEU A 100 2.73 5.18 15.99
N ASP A 101 1.56 5.77 16.25
CA ASP A 101 0.30 5.30 15.66
C ASP A 101 0.36 5.30 14.12
N LEU A 102 -0.26 4.28 13.51
CA LEU A 102 -0.21 4.06 12.05
C LEU A 102 -0.76 5.25 11.25
N TYR A 103 -1.81 5.90 11.76
CA TYR A 103 -2.39 7.10 11.17
C TYR A 103 -2.48 8.19 12.23
N ASP A 104 -2.12 9.41 11.83
CA ASP A 104 -2.00 10.58 12.71
C ASP A 104 -1.00 10.41 13.87
N PRO A 105 0.29 10.11 13.58
CA PRO A 105 1.30 9.80 14.60
C PRO A 105 1.55 10.95 15.59
N PHE A 106 1.27 12.20 15.19
CA PHE A 106 1.44 13.39 16.02
C PHE A 106 0.11 13.93 16.59
N GLY A 107 -1.02 13.33 16.23
CA GLY A 107 -2.32 13.66 16.80
C GLY A 107 -2.87 15.03 16.39
N PHE A 108 -2.64 15.46 15.15
CA PHE A 108 -3.11 16.76 14.64
C PHE A 108 -4.63 16.80 14.41
N ASN A 109 -5.31 15.66 14.29
CA ASN A 109 -6.72 15.60 13.90
C ASN A 109 -7.71 15.52 15.08
N LYS A 110 -7.28 15.78 16.32
CA LYS A 110 -8.10 15.58 17.54
C LYS A 110 -9.37 16.44 17.62
N ASN A 111 -9.34 17.67 17.09
CA ASN A 111 -10.38 18.68 17.33
C ASN A 111 -11.36 18.88 16.16
N MET A 112 -11.61 17.84 15.36
CA MET A 112 -12.48 17.95 14.18
C MET A 112 -13.96 17.79 14.55
N SER A 113 -14.83 18.64 14.00
CA SER A 113 -16.29 18.52 14.17
C SER A 113 -16.84 17.27 13.46
N GLU A 114 -17.96 16.73 13.96
CA GLU A 114 -18.59 15.54 13.37
C GLU A 114 -19.02 15.77 11.91
N GLU A 115 -19.60 16.92 11.60
CA GLU A 115 -19.96 17.30 10.22
C GLU A 115 -18.74 17.29 9.28
N THR A 116 -17.60 17.81 9.75
CA THR A 116 -16.36 17.79 8.97
C THR A 116 -15.85 16.37 8.77
N LYS A 117 -15.97 15.49 9.79
CA LYS A 117 -15.57 14.08 9.70
C LYS A 117 -16.42 13.35 8.67
N GLU A 118 -17.74 13.52 8.69
CA GLU A 118 -18.65 12.91 7.72
C GLU A 118 -18.30 13.30 6.29
N ARG A 119 -18.07 14.61 6.06
CA ARG A 119 -17.63 15.10 4.73
C ARG A 119 -16.32 14.44 4.28
N ARG A 120 -15.34 14.30 5.18
CA ARG A 120 -14.04 13.65 4.86
C ARG A 120 -14.18 12.15 4.60
N LEU A 121 -15.08 11.46 5.31
CA LEU A 121 -15.35 10.03 5.07
C LEU A 121 -15.96 9.80 3.68
N VAL A 122 -16.88 10.67 3.25
CA VAL A 122 -17.45 10.60 1.88
C VAL A 122 -16.37 10.90 0.84
N ALA A 123 -15.51 11.89 1.10
CA ALA A 123 -14.39 12.20 0.22
C ALA A 123 -13.41 11.00 0.09
N GLU A 124 -13.07 10.34 1.20
CA GLU A 124 -12.24 9.13 1.22
C GLU A 124 -12.84 8.02 0.34
N LEU A 125 -14.15 7.80 0.44
CA LEU A 125 -14.83 6.78 -0.34
C LEU A 125 -14.77 7.06 -1.84
N ASN A 126 -15.05 8.31 -2.25
CA ASN A 126 -15.08 8.69 -3.66
C ASN A 126 -13.67 8.73 -4.26
N ASN A 127 -12.69 9.27 -3.54
CA ASN A 127 -11.30 9.25 -3.97
C ASN A 127 -10.74 7.83 -4.04
N GLY A 128 -11.09 6.96 -3.09
CA GLY A 128 -10.76 5.55 -3.13
C GLY A 128 -11.33 4.83 -4.36
N ARG A 129 -12.57 5.14 -4.74
CA ARG A 129 -13.19 4.61 -5.97
C ARG A 129 -12.48 5.07 -7.23
N ALA A 130 -12.15 6.35 -7.31
CA ALA A 130 -11.38 6.89 -8.44
C ALA A 130 -9.99 6.25 -8.52
N ALA A 131 -9.28 6.11 -7.40
CA ALA A 131 -7.96 5.50 -7.36
C ALA A 131 -7.97 4.02 -7.75
N MET A 132 -9.01 3.26 -7.38
CA MET A 132 -9.16 1.86 -7.81
C MET A 132 -9.22 1.75 -9.34
N ILE A 133 -10.01 2.58 -9.99
CA ILE A 133 -10.09 2.62 -11.47
C ILE A 133 -8.75 3.10 -12.07
N GLY A 134 -8.12 4.10 -11.44
CA GLY A 134 -6.83 4.63 -11.89
C GLY A 134 -5.72 3.56 -11.93
N ILE A 135 -5.58 2.77 -10.86
CA ILE A 135 -4.58 1.70 -10.79
C ILE A 135 -4.85 0.60 -11.83
N PHE A 136 -6.10 0.15 -11.96
CA PHE A 136 -6.41 -0.82 -13.03
C PHE A 136 -6.15 -0.24 -14.43
N GLY A 137 -6.36 1.06 -14.62
CA GLY A 137 -6.02 1.76 -15.86
C GLY A 137 -4.53 1.67 -16.19
N PHE A 138 -3.64 1.90 -15.22
CA PHE A 138 -2.20 1.75 -15.41
C PHE A 138 -1.80 0.30 -15.68
N LEU A 139 -2.22 -0.64 -14.83
CA LEU A 139 -1.89 -2.06 -14.98
C LEU A 139 -2.35 -2.63 -16.33
N CYS A 140 -3.55 -2.28 -16.79
CA CYS A 140 -4.04 -2.70 -18.10
C CYS A 140 -3.28 -2.04 -19.25
N ALA A 141 -2.85 -0.78 -19.10
CA ALA A 141 -2.07 -0.08 -20.13
C ALA A 141 -0.68 -0.70 -20.31
N ASP A 142 -0.04 -1.12 -19.20
CA ASP A 142 1.29 -1.70 -19.21
C ASP A 142 1.30 -3.16 -19.72
N THR A 143 0.23 -3.92 -19.45
CA THR A 143 0.11 -5.34 -19.85
C THR A 143 -0.52 -5.54 -21.23
N VAL A 144 -1.47 -4.69 -21.63
CA VAL A 144 -2.20 -4.80 -22.89
C VAL A 144 -2.03 -3.50 -23.70
N PRO A 145 -1.15 -3.51 -24.72
CA PRO A 145 -0.92 -2.33 -25.55
C PRO A 145 -2.21 -1.77 -26.15
N GLY A 146 -2.44 -0.47 -25.96
CA GLY A 146 -3.62 0.23 -26.51
C GLY A 146 -4.93 0.03 -25.75
N SER A 147 -4.93 -0.69 -24.62
CA SER A 147 -6.13 -0.87 -23.77
C SER A 147 -6.65 0.45 -23.20
N VAL A 148 -5.75 1.39 -22.89
CA VAL A 148 -6.06 2.75 -22.46
C VAL A 148 -5.44 3.76 -23.44
N PRO A 149 -6.20 4.25 -24.43
CA PRO A 149 -5.66 5.11 -25.49
C PRO A 149 -4.93 6.36 -24.98
N ALA A 150 -5.42 6.94 -23.88
CA ALA A 150 -4.84 8.13 -23.25
C ALA A 150 -3.45 7.91 -22.63
N LEU A 151 -3.04 6.66 -22.37
CA LEU A 151 -1.77 6.32 -21.71
C LEU A 151 -0.75 5.67 -22.63
N SER A 152 -1.09 5.47 -23.91
CA SER A 152 -0.26 4.76 -24.90
C SER A 152 1.16 5.33 -25.08
N GLY A 153 1.38 6.61 -24.80
CA GLY A 153 2.70 7.26 -24.91
C GLY A 153 3.53 7.28 -23.62
N ILE A 154 2.99 6.78 -22.51
CA ILE A 154 3.63 6.81 -21.17
C ILE A 154 3.79 5.40 -20.61
N ALA A 155 2.88 4.49 -20.94
CA ALA A 155 2.90 3.10 -20.46
C ALA A 155 4.21 2.41 -20.85
N THR A 156 4.87 1.80 -19.86
CA THR A 156 6.07 1.00 -20.07
C THR A 156 5.65 -0.47 -20.10
N PRO A 157 5.87 -1.19 -21.21
CA PRO A 157 5.38 -2.55 -21.35
C PRO A 157 5.89 -3.47 -20.24
N TYR A 158 4.98 -4.22 -19.63
CA TYR A 158 5.28 -5.24 -18.62
C TYR A 158 4.78 -6.60 -19.09
N SER A 159 5.67 -7.60 -19.10
CA SER A 159 5.38 -8.95 -19.60
C SER A 159 5.13 -9.99 -18.51
N GLY A 160 5.32 -9.63 -17.23
CA GLY A 160 5.07 -10.52 -16.10
C GLY A 160 3.60 -10.52 -15.68
N ASP A 161 3.28 -11.31 -14.66
CA ASP A 161 1.96 -11.30 -14.03
C ASP A 161 1.97 -10.40 -12.79
N PRO A 162 1.25 -9.25 -12.80
CA PRO A 162 1.23 -8.31 -11.68
C PRO A 162 0.58 -8.89 -10.42
N MET A 163 -0.08 -10.04 -10.51
CA MET A 163 -0.69 -10.74 -9.37
C MET A 163 0.27 -11.73 -8.70
N VAL A 164 1.45 -11.98 -9.28
CA VAL A 164 2.45 -12.91 -8.71
C VAL A 164 3.38 -12.14 -7.77
N PRO A 165 3.41 -12.47 -6.46
CA PRO A 165 4.24 -11.74 -5.50
C PRO A 165 5.75 -12.06 -5.63
N PHE A 166 6.12 -13.25 -6.11
CA PHE A 166 7.50 -13.77 -6.12
C PHE A 166 7.98 -14.21 -7.51
N GLU A 167 7.67 -13.40 -8.53
CA GLU A 167 8.03 -13.68 -9.92
C GLU A 167 9.55 -13.93 -10.07
N GLY A 168 9.91 -14.99 -10.81
CA GLY A 168 11.31 -15.39 -11.06
C GLY A 168 12.11 -15.88 -9.85
N GLN A 169 11.55 -15.87 -8.64
CA GLN A 169 12.26 -16.19 -7.38
C GLN A 169 11.70 -17.43 -6.69
N PHE A 170 10.39 -17.69 -6.82
CA PHE A 170 9.73 -18.83 -6.21
C PHE A 170 8.54 -19.29 -7.07
N SER A 171 8.55 -20.55 -7.48
CA SER A 171 7.42 -21.21 -8.14
C SER A 171 6.90 -22.37 -7.29
N TYR A 172 5.60 -22.64 -7.36
CA TYR A 172 4.97 -23.73 -6.59
C TYR A 172 5.44 -25.13 -7.02
N PHE A 173 5.85 -25.27 -8.27
CA PHE A 173 6.39 -26.50 -8.84
C PHE A 173 7.70 -26.17 -9.57
N SER A 174 8.66 -27.09 -9.46
CA SER A 174 9.93 -27.04 -10.18
C SER A 174 9.75 -27.33 -11.66
#